data_AF-A0A556MT13-F1
#
_entry.id   AF-A0A556MT13-F1
#
_cell.length_a   1.000
_cell.length_b   1.000
_cell.length_c   1.000
_cell.angle_alpha   90.00
_cell.angle_beta   90.00
_cell.angle_gamma   90.00
#
_symmetry.space_group_name_H-M   'P 1'
#
loop_
_entity.id
_entity.type
_entity.pdbx_description
1 polymer ?
#
loop_
_entity_poly.entity_id
_entity_poly.type
_entity_poly.pdbx_seq_one_letter_code
_entity_poly.pdbx_strand_id
1 'polypeptide(L)' 'MFELFDKVYFLKIDPELQMERLKSPLRPNPLMGANDNGPVVWGAWLEQMAREKNIPFIDASKTPMQIHEIISQ' A
#
# COMPACT_ATOMS: atom_id res chain seq x y z
N MET A 1 10.47 -12.86 -5.42
CA MET A 1 10.42 -11.86 -4.32
C MET A 1 9.26 -12.16 -3.37
N PHE A 2 8.00 -12.16 -3.82
CA PHE A 2 6.85 -12.48 -2.94
C PHE A 2 6.78 -13.95 -2.48
N GLU A 3 7.37 -14.86 -3.25
CA GLU A 3 7.44 -16.30 -2.94
C GLU A 3 8.29 -16.64 -1.71
N LEU A 4 8.98 -15.66 -1.11
CA LEU A 4 9.76 -15.85 0.12
C LEU A 4 8.93 -15.70 1.40
N PHE A 5 7.64 -15.37 1.29
CA PHE A 5 6.77 -15.05 2.42
C PHE A 5 5.58 -16.01 2.47
N ASP A 6 5.21 -16.44 3.68
CA ASP A 6 4.06 -17.33 3.89
C ASP A 6 2.72 -16.67 3.54
N LYS A 7 2.60 -15.37 3.83
CA LYS A 7 1.42 -14.55 3.55
C LYS A 7 1.85 -13.21 2.97
N VAL A 8 1.26 -12.83 1.85
CA VAL A 8 1.45 -11.52 1.21
C VAL A 8 0.08 -10.93 0.93
N TYR A 9 -0.07 -9.64 1.24
CA TYR A 9 -1.31 -8.90 1.01
C TYR A 9 -0.99 -7.59 0.30
N PHE A 10 -1.88 -7.19 -0.61
CA PHE A 10 -1.82 -5.87 -1.24
C PHE A 10 -2.79 -4.92 -0.53
N LEU A 11 -2.25 -3.88 0.11
CA LEU A 11 -3.05 -2.83 0.76
C LEU A 11 -3.52 -1.82 -0.29
N LYS A 12 -4.74 -2.01 -0.80
CA LYS A 12 -5.34 -1.14 -1.80
C LYS A 12 -5.90 0.11 -1.16
N ILE A 13 -5.44 1.25 -1.65
CA ILE A 13 -5.91 2.57 -1.26
C ILE A 13 -6.26 3.39 -2.49
N ASP A 14 -7.17 4.33 -2.31
CA ASP A 14 -7.42 5.37 -3.29
C ASP A 14 -6.15 6.23 -3.52
N PRO A 15 -5.75 6.53 -4.77
CA PRO A 15 -4.54 7.29 -5.05
C PRO A 15 -4.52 8.71 -4.46
N GLU A 16 -5.66 9.39 -4.36
CA GLU A 16 -5.74 10.73 -3.78
C GLU A 16 -5.55 10.65 -2.27
N LEU A 17 -6.23 9.72 -1.61
CA LEU A 17 -6.05 9.45 -0.18
C LEU A 17 -4.62 9.00 0.14
N GLN A 18 -4.01 8.21 -0.74
CA GLN A 18 -2.60 7.85 -0.62
C GLN A 18 -1.73 9.10 -0.65
N MET A 19 -1.95 9.99 -1.61
CA MET A 19 -1.18 11.23 -1.74
C MET A 19 -1.33 12.15 -0.51
N GLU A 20 -2.56 12.29 0.01
CA GLU A 20 -2.84 13.04 1.23
C GLU A 20 -2.02 12.50 2.41
N ARG A 21 -2.08 11.18 2.63
CA ARG A 21 -1.33 10.50 3.71
C ARG A 21 0.17 10.63 3.52
N LEU A 22 0.65 10.54 2.28
CA LEU A 22 2.07 10.69 1.98
C LEU A 22 2.56 12.10 2.33
N LYS A 23 1.76 13.15 2.08
CA LYS A 23 2.05 14.57 2.32
C LYS A 23 1.78 15.06 3.74
N SER A 24 1.29 14.20 4.63
CA SER A 24 0.98 14.58 6.00
C SER A 24 2.20 15.19 6.73
N PRO A 25 2.04 16.33 7.43
CA PRO A 25 3.14 16.96 8.17
C PRO A 25 3.65 16.10 9.34
N LEU A 26 2.87 15.11 9.77
CA LEU A 26 3.29 14.13 10.78
C LEU A 26 4.32 13.14 10.23
N ARG A 27 4.57 13.13 8.91
CA ARG A 27 5.53 12.23 8.28
C ARG A 27 6.88 12.95 8.10
N PRO A 28 7.95 12.48 8.77
CA PRO A 28 9.23 13.20 8.78
C PRO A 28 9.97 13.19 7.43
N ASN A 29 9.59 12.30 6.49
CA ASN A 29 10.11 12.30 5.12
C ASN A 29 9.04 11.73 4.15
N PRO A 30 8.17 12.60 3.61
CA PRO A 30 6.99 12.18 2.86
C PRO A 30 7.30 11.53 1.51
N LEU A 31 8.48 11.80 0.93
CA LEU A 31 8.77 11.45 -0.46
C LEU A 31 10.03 10.60 -0.62
N MET A 32 10.82 10.35 0.44
CA MET A 32 12.05 9.54 0.38
C MET A 32 12.98 9.94 -0.80
N GLY A 33 13.01 11.23 -1.17
CA GLY A 33 13.80 11.73 -2.30
C GLY A 33 13.26 11.43 -3.71
N ALA A 34 12.06 10.84 -3.83
CA ALA A 34 11.37 10.70 -5.10
C ALA A 34 10.61 11.99 -5.47
N ASN A 35 10.39 12.19 -6.77
CA ASN A 35 9.44 13.18 -7.29
C ASN A 35 8.04 12.97 -6.68
N ASP A 36 7.25 14.04 -6.57
CA ASP A 36 5.96 14.06 -5.84
C ASP A 36 5.00 12.91 -6.19
N ASN A 37 5.08 12.37 -7.42
CA ASN A 37 4.20 11.30 -7.91
C ASN A 37 4.82 9.89 -7.87
N GLY A 38 6.11 9.76 -7.57
CA GLY A 38 6.83 8.48 -7.56
C GLY A 38 6.11 7.40 -6.76
N PRO A 39 5.78 7.61 -5.48
CA PRO A 39 5.12 6.59 -4.66
C PRO A 39 3.77 6.08 -5.19
N VAL A 40 3.00 6.93 -5.89
CA VAL A 40 1.71 6.55 -6.49
C VAL A 40 1.94 5.72 -7.75
N VAL A 41 2.89 6.12 -8.61
CA VAL A 41 3.25 5.36 -9.81
C VAL A 41 3.78 3.98 -9.46
N TRP A 42 4.65 3.89 -8.45
CA TRP A 42 5.16 2.62 -7.94
C TRP A 42 4.04 1.78 -7.33
N GLY A 43 3.09 2.40 -6.62
CA GLY A 43 1.90 1.73 -6.10
C GLY A 43 1.06 1.06 -7.19
N ALA A 44 0.84 1.75 -8.32
CA ALA A 44 0.11 1.20 -9.46
C ALA A 44 0.84 0.02 -10.12
N TRP A 45 2.17 0.07 -10.24
CA TRP A 45 2.96 -1.04 -10.75
C TRP A 45 2.89 -2.28 -9.83
N LEU A 46 3.02 -2.07 -8.52
CA LEU A 46 2.88 -3.14 -7.52
C LEU A 46 1.47 -3.72 -7.51
N GLU A 47 0.44 -2.91 -7.74
CA GLU A 47 -0.94 -3.37 -7.86
C GLU A 47 -1.11 -4.34 -9.02
N GLN A 48 -0.55 -3.99 -10.19
CA GLN A 48 -0.62 -4.86 -11.37
C GLN A 48 0.07 -6.20 -11.10
N MET A 49 1.26 -6.18 -10.49
CA MET A 49 1.95 -7.41 -10.10
C MET A 49 1.14 -8.24 -9.09
N ALA A 50 0.47 -7.60 -8.14
CA ALA A 50 -0.38 -8.28 -7.17
C ALA A 50 -1.56 -8.98 -7.84
N ARG A 51 -2.19 -8.35 -8.84
CA ARG A 51 -3.24 -8.98 -9.66
C ARG A 51 -2.72 -10.20 -10.41
N GLU A 52 -1.59 -10.06 -11.09
CA GLU A 52 -0.97 -11.15 -11.88
C GLU A 52 -0.60 -12.36 -11.02
N LYS A 53 -0.21 -12.12 -9.77
CA LYS A 53 0.18 -13.16 -8.81
C LYS A 53 -0.97 -13.64 -7.91
N ASN A 54 -2.20 -13.22 -8.15
CA ASN A 54 -3.38 -13.54 -7.32
C ASN A 54 -3.15 -13.24 -5.82
N ILE A 55 -2.40 -12.18 -5.52
CA ILE A 55 -2.18 -11.72 -4.15
C ILE A 55 -3.49 -11.13 -3.63
N PRO A 56 -3.97 -11.49 -2.42
CA PRO A 56 -5.19 -10.95 -1.85
C PRO A 56 -5.11 -9.44 -1.60
N PHE A 57 -6.21 -8.75 -1.89
CA PHE A 57 -6.33 -7.30 -1.71
C PHE A 57 -7.08 -6.98 -0.42
N ILE A 58 -6.54 -6.04 0.35
CA ILE A 58 -7.17 -5.50 1.56
C ILE A 58 -7.39 -4.01 1.37
N ASP A 59 -8.60 -3.56 1.69
CA ASP A 59 -8.97 -2.15 1.71
C ASP A 59 -8.23 -1.40 2.84
N ALA A 60 -7.29 -0.54 2.44
CA ALA A 60 -6.43 0.23 3.33
C ALA A 60 -7.03 1.59 3.76
N SER A 61 -8.28 1.88 3.37
CA SER A 61 -9.05 2.99 3.96
C SER A 61 -9.52 2.66 5.39
N LYS A 62 -9.60 1.37 5.73
CA LYS A 62 -9.93 0.86 7.07
C LYS A 62 -8.95 1.32 8.14
N THR A 63 -9.37 1.25 9.39
CA THR A 63 -8.49 1.52 10.52
C THR A 63 -7.42 0.43 10.65
N PRO A 64 -6.25 0.73 11.24
CA PRO A 64 -5.22 -0.28 11.48
C PRO A 64 -5.73 -1.51 12.24
N MET A 65 -6.65 -1.31 13.20
CA MET A 65 -7.24 -2.40 13.99
C MET A 65 -8.07 -3.34 13.12
N GLN A 66 -8.91 -2.80 12.23
CA GLN A 66 -9.70 -3.60 11.29
C GLN A 66 -8.81 -4.37 10.30
N ILE A 67 -7.73 -3.77 9.82
CA ILE A 67 -6.77 -4.45 8.93
C ILE A 67 -6.07 -5.58 9.69
N HIS A 68 -5.68 -5.33 10.95
CA HIS A 68 -5.06 -6.33 11.81
C HIS A 68 -5.96 -7.55 12.04
N GLU A 69 -7.25 -7.33 12.28
CA GLU A 69 -8.24 -8.41 12.42
C GLU A 69 -8.34 -9.28 11.16
N ILE A 70 -8.24 -8.69 9.95
CA ILE A 70 -8.29 -9.43 8.68
C ILE A 70 -7.04 -10.30 8.49
N ILE A 71 -5.85 -9.78 8.77
CA ILE A 71 -4.58 -10.51 8.53
C ILE A 71 -4.24 -11.54 9.62
N SER A 72 -4.87 -11.43 10.79
CA SER A 72 -4.66 -12.35 11.92
C SER A 72 -5.47 -13.65 11.81
N GLN A 73 -6.35 -13.74 10.81
CA GLN A 73 -7.03 -14.98 10.42
C GLN A 73 -6.08 -15.87 9.61
#